data_AF-A0A9N8DHY0-F1
#
_entry.id   AF-A0A9N8DHY0-F1
#
_cell.length_a   1.000
_cell.length_b   1.000
_cell.length_c   1.000
_cell.angle_alpha   90.00
_cell.angle_beta   90.00
_cell.angle_gamma   90.00
#
_symmetry.space_group_name_H-M   'P 1'
#
loop_
_entity.id
_entity.type
_entity.pdbx_description
1 polymer ?
#
loop_
_entity_poly.entity_id
_entity_poly.type
_entity_poly.pdbx_seq_one_letter_code
_entity_poly.pdbx_strand_id
1 'polypeptide(L)'
;MVNDTAGNARNITTHYGCLTLPNVQAHAVAYLRLQQREHQASVCLRKLIIASITPKLADRLSTHADDYTVDTAAVAVPPNAPIMIEDGTTMLYSLIKLVSVETRATVAIITKKLSSLDQVMESVKSNVEDFNVAVEDLISQLNARSIEIPPMLENLFEGYACCDDLKFVEYIARKQEAYEDSTINLEYGELMKMALEKYKILVDKKMWLKKTEQEIEILALKAEVVQLMKKGSSKPTPAASGGQQKKSTGASKGDDKFAWKQVPPADGDPHDKKVNGKEYIYCPHHDTTKWVLKVNNKGIEHRTGCSKLKDSTGGSAPNGQMAAALANVMEDAGTDTHQQVPNEENP
;
A
#
# COMPACT_ATOMS: atom_id res chain seq x y z
N MET A 1 -7.31 -35.51 -8.07
CA MET A 1 -8.68 -35.06 -7.76
C MET A 1 -9.28 -36.06 -6.78
N VAL A 2 -9.97 -35.59 -5.74
CA VAL A 2 -10.62 -36.42 -4.71
C VAL A 2 -12.12 -36.21 -4.81
N ASN A 3 -12.93 -37.26 -4.70
CA ASN A 3 -14.38 -37.12 -4.76
C ASN A 3 -14.93 -36.61 -3.42
N ASP A 4 -15.80 -35.61 -3.45
CA ASP A 4 -16.56 -35.17 -2.27
C ASP A 4 -17.65 -36.19 -1.89
N THR A 5 -18.36 -35.93 -0.79
CA THR A 5 -19.46 -36.80 -0.30
C THR A 5 -20.60 -36.96 -1.31
N ALA A 6 -20.76 -36.02 -2.24
CA ALA A 6 -21.75 -36.09 -3.32
C ALA A 6 -21.19 -36.77 -4.59
N GLY A 7 -19.92 -37.22 -4.57
CA GLY A 7 -19.27 -37.91 -5.69
C GLY A 7 -18.63 -36.98 -6.72
N ASN A 8 -18.60 -35.66 -6.50
CA ASN A 8 -18.00 -34.72 -7.43
C ASN A 8 -16.48 -34.67 -7.24
N ALA A 9 -15.73 -34.70 -8.33
CA ALA A 9 -14.28 -34.57 -8.28
C ALA A 9 -13.86 -33.14 -7.87
N ARG A 10 -13.12 -33.03 -6.78
CA ARG A 10 -12.58 -31.77 -6.24
C ARG A 10 -11.05 -31.76 -6.25
N ASN A 11 -10.49 -30.58 -6.46
CA ASN A 11 -9.06 -30.35 -6.31
C ASN A 11 -8.76 -29.97 -4.86
N ILE A 12 -7.83 -30.68 -4.23
CA ILE A 12 -7.42 -30.46 -2.84
C ILE A 12 -6.83 -29.07 -2.61
N THR A 13 -6.20 -28.44 -3.59
CA THR A 13 -5.54 -27.14 -3.38
C THR A 13 -6.49 -25.96 -3.55
N THR A 14 -7.58 -26.13 -4.30
CA THR A 14 -8.52 -25.04 -4.63
C THR A 14 -9.92 -25.23 -4.05
N HIS A 15 -10.29 -26.44 -3.64
CA HIS A 15 -11.62 -26.80 -3.14
C HIS A 15 -11.56 -27.66 -1.87
N TYR A 16 -10.56 -27.45 -1.00
CA TYR A 16 -10.38 -28.25 0.22
C TYR A 16 -11.58 -28.21 1.17
N GLY A 17 -12.35 -27.12 1.20
CA GLY A 17 -13.56 -26.99 2.01
C GLY A 17 -14.70 -27.89 1.57
N CYS A 18 -14.71 -28.36 0.32
CA CYS A 18 -15.70 -29.34 -0.17
C CYS A 18 -15.37 -30.76 0.30
N LEU A 19 -14.12 -30.99 0.74
CA LEU A 19 -13.61 -32.28 1.11
C LEU A 19 -13.70 -32.46 2.62
N THR A 20 -13.88 -33.70 3.04
CA THR A 20 -13.74 -34.12 4.43
C THR A 20 -12.52 -35.03 4.55
N LEU A 21 -11.96 -35.14 5.77
CA LEU A 21 -10.85 -36.06 6.02
C LEU A 21 -11.17 -37.50 5.56
N PRO A 22 -12.38 -38.05 5.83
CA PRO A 22 -12.78 -39.35 5.30
C PRO A 22 -12.76 -39.45 3.76
N ASN A 23 -13.13 -38.39 3.03
CA ASN A 23 -13.07 -38.41 1.56
C ASN A 23 -11.63 -38.60 1.06
N VAL A 24 -10.69 -37.88 1.67
CA VAL A 24 -9.27 -37.92 1.27
C VAL A 24 -8.63 -39.23 1.71
N GLN A 25 -8.94 -39.73 2.91
CA GLN A 25 -8.45 -41.02 3.39
C GLN A 25 -8.98 -42.18 2.54
N ALA A 26 -10.26 -42.18 2.17
CA ALA A 26 -10.83 -43.20 1.29
C ALA A 26 -10.15 -43.21 -0.09
N HIS A 27 -9.85 -42.03 -0.64
CA HIS A 27 -9.08 -41.91 -1.88
C HIS A 27 -7.65 -42.46 -1.73
N ALA A 28 -6.97 -42.14 -0.62
CA ALA A 28 -5.63 -42.65 -0.32
C ALA A 28 -5.60 -44.18 -0.24
N VAL A 29 -6.52 -44.79 0.53
CA VAL A 29 -6.60 -46.25 0.68
C VAL A 29 -6.77 -46.93 -0.68
N ALA A 30 -7.56 -46.36 -1.59
CA ALA A 30 -7.82 -46.93 -2.91
C ALA A 30 -6.54 -47.11 -3.74
N TYR A 31 -5.69 -46.08 -3.85
CA TYR A 31 -4.46 -46.19 -4.65
C TYR A 31 -3.30 -46.86 -3.90
N LEU A 32 -3.24 -46.73 -2.57
CA LEU A 32 -2.19 -47.36 -1.78
C LEU A 32 -2.29 -48.89 -1.82
N ARG A 33 -3.51 -49.44 -1.86
CA ARG A 33 -3.74 -50.88 -2.06
C ARG A 33 -3.27 -51.39 -3.42
N LEU A 34 -3.26 -50.53 -4.44
CA LEU A 34 -2.82 -50.90 -5.79
C LEU A 34 -1.29 -50.84 -5.95
N GLN A 35 -0.57 -50.21 -5.02
CA GLN A 35 0.89 -50.03 -5.00
C GLN A 35 1.50 -49.58 -6.36
N GLN A 36 0.83 -48.66 -7.05
CA GLN A 36 1.26 -48.17 -8.36
C GLN A 36 2.05 -46.86 -8.27
N ARG A 37 2.24 -46.19 -9.42
CA ARG A 37 2.92 -44.89 -9.53
C ARG A 37 2.36 -43.85 -8.56
N GLU A 38 1.06 -43.90 -8.24
CA GLU A 38 0.45 -42.96 -7.29
C GLU A 38 0.99 -43.12 -5.85
N HIS A 39 1.34 -44.35 -5.44
CA HIS A 39 1.98 -44.58 -4.14
C HIS A 39 3.37 -43.89 -4.10
N GLN A 40 4.15 -44.02 -5.17
CA GLN A 40 5.45 -43.34 -5.28
C GLN A 40 5.28 -41.81 -5.28
N ALA A 41 4.28 -41.29 -5.99
CA ALA A 41 3.96 -39.87 -6.02
C ALA A 41 3.57 -39.35 -4.63
N SER A 42 2.79 -40.12 -3.86
CA SER A 42 2.43 -39.82 -2.47
C SER A 42 3.66 -39.75 -1.56
N VAL A 43 4.60 -40.70 -1.68
CA VAL A 43 5.86 -40.67 -0.92
C VAL A 43 6.70 -39.45 -1.28
N CYS A 44 6.81 -39.10 -2.57
CA CYS A 44 7.48 -37.89 -3.01
C CYS A 44 6.82 -36.62 -2.44
N LEU A 45 5.49 -36.56 -2.47
CA LEU A 45 4.73 -35.43 -1.94
C LEU A 45 4.99 -35.23 -0.44
N ARG A 46 4.99 -36.30 0.38
CA ARG A 46 5.36 -36.22 1.80
C ARG A 46 6.74 -35.59 2.00
N LYS A 47 7.75 -36.07 1.25
CA LYS A 47 9.12 -35.55 1.35
C LYS A 47 9.18 -34.07 1.00
N LEU A 48 8.49 -33.66 -0.06
CA LEU A 48 8.43 -32.27 -0.48
C LEU A 48 7.73 -31.39 0.56
N ILE A 49 6.63 -31.85 1.16
CA ILE A 49 5.91 -31.12 2.21
C ILE A 49 6.83 -30.85 3.40
N ILE A 50 7.45 -31.90 3.95
CA ILE A 50 8.33 -31.77 5.12
C ILE A 50 9.55 -30.87 4.81
N ALA A 51 10.09 -30.93 3.60
CA ALA A 51 11.20 -30.07 3.17
C ALA A 51 10.78 -28.60 2.95
N SER A 52 9.50 -28.33 2.67
CA SER A 52 9.00 -26.99 2.31
C SER A 52 8.42 -26.20 3.48
N ILE A 53 8.19 -26.84 4.63
CA ILE A 53 7.60 -26.20 5.81
C ILE A 53 8.65 -25.87 6.87
N THR A 54 8.34 -24.89 7.72
CA THR A 54 9.20 -24.54 8.86
C THR A 54 9.18 -25.66 9.92
N PRO A 55 10.25 -25.84 10.71
CA PRO A 55 10.28 -26.85 11.79
C PRO A 55 9.10 -26.74 12.76
N LYS A 56 8.74 -25.51 13.15
CA LYS A 56 7.58 -25.24 14.01
C LYS A 56 6.26 -25.74 13.42
N LEU A 57 6.10 -25.64 12.10
CA LEU A 57 4.90 -26.14 11.41
C LEU A 57 4.94 -27.65 11.24
N ALA A 58 6.12 -28.24 11.04
CA ALA A 58 6.30 -29.69 11.01
C ALA A 58 5.95 -30.33 12.36
N ASP A 59 6.37 -29.73 13.48
CA ASP A 59 6.01 -30.20 14.82
C ASP A 59 4.50 -30.19 15.03
N ARG A 60 3.83 -29.09 14.64
CA ARG A 60 2.37 -28.99 14.67
C ARG A 60 1.70 -30.05 13.80
N LEU A 61 2.19 -30.27 12.58
CA LEU A 61 1.64 -31.28 11.67
C LEU A 61 1.81 -32.69 12.24
N SER A 62 2.95 -32.99 12.88
CA SER A 62 3.21 -34.30 13.49
C SER A 62 2.26 -34.65 14.64
N THR A 63 1.68 -33.64 15.31
CA THR A 63 0.63 -33.84 16.33
C THR A 63 -0.66 -34.41 15.71
N HIS A 64 -0.84 -34.24 14.40
CA HIS A 64 -1.97 -34.72 13.61
C HIS A 64 -1.59 -35.96 12.76
N ALA A 65 -0.62 -36.76 13.20
CA ALA A 65 -0.14 -37.93 12.45
C ALA A 65 -1.24 -38.94 12.09
N ASP A 66 -2.21 -39.11 12.99
CA ASP A 66 -3.35 -40.00 12.78
C ASP A 66 -4.23 -39.58 11.60
N ASP A 67 -4.29 -38.28 11.29
CA ASP A 67 -5.12 -37.77 10.19
C ASP A 67 -4.56 -38.22 8.83
N TYR A 68 -3.24 -38.33 8.71
CA TYR A 68 -2.57 -38.69 7.46
C TYR A 68 -1.98 -40.11 7.42
N THR A 69 -2.22 -40.91 8.45
CA THR A 69 -1.83 -42.32 8.48
C THR A 69 -3.06 -43.19 8.20
N VAL A 70 -3.08 -43.88 7.06
CA VAL A 70 -4.25 -44.65 6.62
C VAL A 70 -4.02 -46.15 6.75
N ASP A 71 -5.06 -46.87 7.19
CA ASP A 71 -5.04 -48.33 7.22
C ASP A 71 -5.32 -48.88 5.81
N THR A 72 -4.33 -49.56 5.27
CA THR A 72 -4.36 -50.15 3.92
C THR A 72 -4.60 -51.66 3.95
N ALA A 73 -4.78 -52.26 5.14
CA ALA A 73 -5.05 -53.68 5.27
C ALA A 73 -6.21 -54.10 4.35
N ALA A 74 -6.02 -55.22 3.65
CA ALA A 74 -7.07 -55.79 2.83
C ALA A 74 -8.21 -56.25 3.72
N VAL A 75 -9.45 -55.94 3.33
CA VAL A 75 -10.67 -56.48 3.97
C VAL A 75 -10.78 -57.96 3.58
N ALA A 76 -9.98 -58.81 4.22
CA ALA A 76 -10.08 -60.25 4.16
C ALA A 76 -10.26 -60.79 5.59
N VAL A 77 -10.82 -62.00 5.68
CA VAL A 77 -11.28 -62.67 6.92
C VAL A 77 -10.25 -62.49 8.07
N PRO A 78 -10.68 -62.06 9.27
CA PRO A 78 -9.79 -61.67 10.37
C PRO A 78 -8.96 -62.82 10.97
N PRO A 79 -7.84 -62.49 11.67
CA PRO A 79 -7.37 -61.13 11.98
C PRO A 79 -6.16 -60.74 11.12
N ASN A 80 -6.36 -59.80 10.19
CA ASN A 80 -5.25 -59.08 9.57
C ASN A 80 -4.86 -57.92 10.49
N ALA A 81 -3.58 -57.81 10.84
CA ALA A 81 -3.05 -56.63 11.52
C ALA A 81 -3.19 -55.40 10.60
N PRO A 82 -3.50 -54.20 11.16
CA PRO A 82 -3.62 -52.99 10.37
C PRO A 82 -2.28 -52.67 9.68
N ILE A 83 -2.35 -52.25 8.41
CA ILE A 83 -1.18 -51.82 7.65
C ILE A 83 -1.26 -50.30 7.54
N MET A 84 -0.73 -49.63 8.57
CA MET A 84 -0.72 -48.18 8.68
C MET A 84 0.36 -47.57 7.78
N ILE A 85 -0.05 -46.79 6.79
CA ILE A 85 0.85 -46.11 5.84
C ILE A 85 0.58 -44.62 5.88
N GLU A 86 1.63 -43.82 6.07
CA GLU A 86 1.54 -42.36 5.92
C GLU A 86 1.38 -41.97 4.45
N ASP A 87 0.41 -41.10 4.18
CA ASP A 87 0.07 -40.68 2.84
C ASP A 87 0.27 -39.17 2.61
N GLY A 88 0.81 -38.81 1.45
CA GLY A 88 1.10 -37.42 1.09
C GLY A 88 -0.12 -36.58 0.76
N THR A 89 -1.18 -37.20 0.21
CA THR A 89 -2.41 -36.47 -0.15
C THR A 89 -3.18 -36.12 1.11
N THR A 90 -3.31 -37.06 2.05
CA THR A 90 -3.90 -36.80 3.36
C THR A 90 -3.03 -35.84 4.19
N MET A 91 -1.70 -35.96 4.16
CA MET A 91 -0.79 -35.03 4.82
C MET A 91 -0.94 -33.60 4.30
N LEU A 92 -1.05 -33.42 2.98
CA LEU A 92 -1.33 -32.12 2.38
C LEU A 92 -2.67 -31.56 2.85
N TYR A 93 -3.71 -32.39 2.90
CA TYR A 93 -5.03 -31.98 3.36
C TYR A 93 -4.99 -31.52 4.84
N SER A 94 -4.38 -32.31 5.71
CA SER A 94 -4.21 -31.97 7.13
C SER A 94 -3.40 -30.68 7.30
N LEU A 95 -2.35 -30.50 6.51
CA LEU A 95 -1.58 -29.26 6.50
C LEU A 95 -2.44 -28.06 6.08
N ILE A 96 -3.20 -28.18 4.99
CA ILE A 96 -4.12 -27.14 4.51
C ILE A 96 -5.12 -26.78 5.62
N LYS A 97 -5.74 -27.76 6.28
CA LYS A 97 -6.66 -27.52 7.41
C LYS A 97 -5.97 -26.85 8.60
N LEU A 98 -4.71 -27.17 8.87
CA LEU A 98 -3.96 -26.63 10.00
C LEU A 98 -3.49 -25.18 9.79
N VAL A 99 -3.23 -24.78 8.53
CA VAL A 99 -2.80 -23.41 8.17
C VAL A 99 -3.96 -22.52 7.73
N SER A 100 -5.03 -23.10 7.19
CA SER A 100 -6.21 -22.35 6.81
C SER A 100 -6.94 -21.95 8.08
N VAL A 101 -6.86 -20.65 8.42
CA VAL A 101 -7.64 -20.05 9.51
C VAL A 101 -9.11 -20.05 9.09
N GLU A 102 -9.78 -21.19 9.20
CA GLU A 102 -11.21 -21.39 8.96
C GLU A 102 -12.03 -20.86 10.15
N THR A 103 -11.77 -19.63 10.60
CA THR A 103 -12.64 -19.03 11.61
C THR A 103 -13.85 -18.41 10.91
N ARG A 104 -15.02 -18.54 11.55
CA ARG A 104 -16.24 -17.82 11.13
C ARG A 104 -15.99 -16.31 10.99
N ALA A 105 -15.04 -15.76 11.76
CA ALA A 105 -14.60 -14.39 11.65
C ALA A 105 -13.89 -14.09 10.32
N THR A 106 -12.99 -14.97 9.83
CA THR A 106 -12.34 -14.82 8.52
C THR A 106 -13.37 -14.77 7.39
N VAL A 107 -14.36 -15.65 7.44
CA VAL A 107 -15.47 -15.68 6.47
C VAL A 107 -16.24 -14.36 6.51
N ALA A 108 -16.64 -13.92 7.71
CA ALA A 108 -17.38 -12.67 7.88
C ALA A 108 -16.58 -11.46 7.35
N ILE A 109 -15.26 -11.45 7.53
CA ILE A 109 -14.38 -10.41 6.98
C ILE A 109 -14.38 -10.43 5.45
N ILE A 110 -14.27 -11.61 4.84
CA ILE A 110 -14.26 -11.75 3.36
C ILE A 110 -15.62 -11.37 2.78
N THR A 111 -16.72 -11.85 3.36
CA THR A 111 -18.07 -11.48 2.95
C THR A 111 -18.28 -9.97 3.09
N LYS A 112 -17.85 -9.37 4.19
CA LYS A 112 -17.92 -7.91 4.38
C LYS A 112 -17.13 -7.15 3.31
N LYS A 113 -15.94 -7.62 2.94
CA LYS A 113 -15.17 -7.01 1.84
C LYS A 113 -15.88 -7.13 0.49
N LEU A 114 -16.51 -8.26 0.20
CA LEU A 114 -17.31 -8.45 -1.01
C LEU A 114 -18.61 -7.62 -1.02
N SER A 115 -19.15 -7.29 0.15
CA SER A 115 -20.28 -6.36 0.29
C SER A 115 -19.88 -4.89 0.31
N SER A 116 -18.59 -4.58 0.38
CA SER A 116 -18.05 -3.23 0.44
C SER A 116 -16.85 -3.11 -0.50
N LEU A 117 -17.14 -3.25 -1.80
CA LEU A 117 -16.13 -3.19 -2.87
C LEU A 117 -15.64 -1.77 -3.14
N ASP A 118 -16.34 -0.75 -2.65
CA ASP A 118 -15.91 0.65 -2.59
C ASP A 118 -14.51 0.79 -1.96
N GLN A 119 -14.29 0.17 -0.81
CA GLN A 119 -13.01 0.20 -0.11
C GLN A 119 -11.90 -0.53 -0.87
N VAL A 120 -12.27 -1.59 -1.59
CA VAL A 120 -11.33 -2.34 -2.44
C VAL A 120 -10.88 -1.46 -3.61
N MET A 121 -11.83 -0.78 -4.28
CA MET A 121 -11.53 0.15 -5.38
C MET A 121 -10.61 1.30 -4.94
N GLU A 122 -10.87 1.89 -3.77
CA GLU A 122 -10.01 2.94 -3.20
C GLU A 122 -8.59 2.41 -2.92
N SER A 123 -8.49 1.21 -2.35
CA SER A 123 -7.19 0.61 -2.00
C SER A 123 -6.28 0.37 -3.21
N VAL A 124 -6.88 0.07 -4.37
CA VAL A 124 -6.16 -0.16 -5.64
C VAL A 124 -6.05 1.12 -6.49
N LYS A 125 -6.45 2.28 -5.94
CA LYS A 125 -6.35 3.60 -6.59
C LYS A 125 -6.99 3.62 -7.97
N SER A 126 -8.21 3.12 -8.06
CA SER A 126 -8.97 3.07 -9.31
C SER A 126 -8.36 2.17 -10.40
N ASN A 127 -7.36 1.32 -10.12
CA ASN A 127 -6.90 0.33 -11.10
C ASN A 127 -7.91 -0.82 -11.21
N VAL A 128 -8.63 -0.86 -12.34
CA VAL A 128 -9.67 -1.87 -12.62
C VAL A 128 -9.09 -3.28 -12.74
N GLU A 129 -7.86 -3.44 -13.23
CA GLU A 129 -7.22 -4.76 -13.33
C GLU A 129 -6.89 -5.32 -11.94
N ASP A 130 -6.25 -4.52 -11.09
CA ASP A 130 -5.94 -4.92 -9.71
C ASP A 130 -7.21 -5.12 -8.87
N PHE A 131 -8.24 -4.30 -9.10
CA PHE A 131 -9.56 -4.47 -8.49
C PHE A 131 -10.16 -5.84 -8.84
N ASN A 132 -10.18 -6.20 -10.12
CA ASN A 132 -10.74 -7.47 -10.58
C ASN A 132 -9.98 -8.66 -9.98
N VAL A 133 -8.64 -8.59 -9.96
CA VAL A 133 -7.80 -9.62 -9.33
C VAL A 133 -8.12 -9.75 -7.84
N ALA A 134 -8.32 -8.64 -7.12
CA ALA A 134 -8.68 -8.67 -5.72
C ALA A 134 -10.06 -9.31 -5.47
N VAL A 135 -11.05 -9.03 -6.32
CA VAL A 135 -12.38 -9.65 -6.26
C VAL A 135 -12.28 -11.16 -6.54
N GLU A 136 -11.54 -11.56 -7.58
CA GLU A 136 -11.31 -12.97 -7.92
C GLU A 136 -10.62 -13.74 -6.78
N ASP A 137 -9.66 -13.11 -6.09
CA ASP A 137 -9.00 -13.72 -4.93
C ASP A 137 -9.98 -13.92 -3.76
N LEU A 138 -10.80 -12.93 -3.45
CA LEU A 138 -11.84 -13.04 -2.40
C LEU A 138 -12.85 -14.15 -2.73
N ILE A 139 -13.29 -14.24 -3.99
CA ILE A 139 -14.18 -15.31 -4.47
C ILE A 139 -13.50 -16.67 -4.37
N SER A 140 -12.24 -16.76 -4.81
CA SER A 140 -11.45 -18.01 -4.74
C SER A 140 -11.31 -18.49 -3.30
N GLN A 141 -11.12 -17.57 -2.36
CA GLN A 141 -11.06 -17.89 -0.94
C GLN A 141 -12.40 -18.41 -0.39
N LEU A 142 -13.56 -17.87 -0.81
CA LEU A 142 -14.87 -18.39 -0.41
C LEU A 142 -15.15 -19.77 -1.03
N ASN A 143 -14.87 -19.92 -2.32
CA ASN A 143 -15.02 -21.18 -3.05
C ASN A 143 -14.14 -22.29 -2.43
N ALA A 144 -12.92 -21.95 -2.03
CA ALA A 144 -12.02 -22.88 -1.36
C ALA A 144 -12.59 -23.40 -0.04
N ARG A 145 -13.50 -22.65 0.61
CA ARG A 145 -14.19 -23.03 1.86
C ARG A 145 -15.62 -23.53 1.63
N SER A 146 -16.07 -23.70 0.38
CA SER A 146 -17.45 -24.07 0.02
C SER A 146 -18.52 -23.15 0.57
N ILE A 147 -18.20 -21.85 0.66
CA ILE A 147 -19.13 -20.85 1.15
C ILE A 147 -19.84 -20.25 -0.05
N GLU A 148 -21.16 -20.15 0.05
CA GLU A 148 -21.98 -19.51 -0.97
C GLU A 148 -21.52 -18.06 -1.15
N ILE A 149 -21.32 -17.68 -2.41
CA ILE A 149 -20.90 -16.33 -2.77
C ILE A 149 -22.15 -15.44 -2.65
N PRO A 150 -22.08 -14.30 -1.93
CA PRO A 150 -23.20 -13.38 -1.87
C PRO A 150 -23.56 -12.83 -3.27
N PRO A 151 -24.73 -12.20 -3.46
CA PRO A 151 -25.03 -11.48 -4.70
C PRO A 151 -23.92 -10.47 -5.00
N MET A 152 -23.24 -10.64 -6.14
CA MET A 152 -22.02 -9.90 -6.45
C MET A 152 -22.20 -8.80 -7.48
N LEU A 153 -23.23 -8.90 -8.31
CA LEU A 153 -23.40 -8.00 -9.44
C LEU A 153 -23.68 -6.56 -8.99
N GLU A 154 -24.60 -6.39 -8.04
CA GLU A 154 -24.92 -5.09 -7.43
C GLU A 154 -23.69 -4.48 -6.76
N ASN A 155 -23.01 -5.25 -5.90
CA ASN A 155 -21.80 -4.78 -5.21
C ASN A 155 -20.67 -4.42 -6.20
N LEU A 156 -20.56 -5.11 -7.34
CA LEU A 156 -19.60 -4.79 -8.40
C LEU A 156 -19.95 -3.46 -9.07
N PHE A 157 -21.22 -3.21 -9.38
CA PHE A 157 -21.66 -1.92 -9.90
C PHE A 157 -21.31 -0.78 -8.94
N GLU A 158 -21.59 -0.95 -7.64
CA GLU A 158 -21.22 0.02 -6.60
C GLU A 158 -19.70 0.23 -6.52
N GLY A 159 -18.92 -0.86 -6.49
CA GLY A 159 -17.46 -0.79 -6.43
C GLY A 159 -16.85 -0.10 -7.64
N TYR A 160 -17.37 -0.36 -8.85
CA TYR A 160 -16.93 0.33 -10.06
C TYR A 160 -17.37 1.79 -10.12
N ALA A 161 -18.51 2.14 -9.54
CA ALA A 161 -18.99 3.52 -9.47
C ALA A 161 -18.08 4.42 -8.61
N CYS A 162 -17.31 3.83 -7.68
CA CYS A 162 -16.30 4.53 -6.88
C CYS A 162 -14.98 4.81 -7.62
N CYS A 163 -14.87 4.45 -8.90
CA CYS A 163 -13.68 4.74 -9.69
C CYS A 163 -13.55 6.25 -9.98
N ASP A 164 -12.32 6.75 -9.99
CA ASP A 164 -12.03 8.17 -10.24
C ASP A 164 -12.24 8.59 -11.71
N ASP A 165 -12.27 7.65 -12.66
CA ASP A 165 -12.43 7.96 -14.09
C ASP A 165 -13.91 8.10 -14.48
N LEU A 166 -14.36 9.33 -14.72
CA LEU A 166 -15.75 9.64 -15.08
C LEU A 166 -16.26 8.87 -16.31
N LYS A 167 -15.44 8.69 -17.35
CA LYS A 167 -15.86 8.01 -18.59
C LYS A 167 -16.04 6.52 -18.38
N PHE A 168 -15.26 5.94 -17.47
CA PHE A 168 -15.43 4.58 -17.02
C PHE A 168 -16.70 4.44 -16.17
N VAL A 169 -16.90 5.31 -15.18
CA VAL A 169 -18.10 5.29 -14.33
C VAL A 169 -19.39 5.45 -15.17
N GLU A 170 -19.44 6.40 -16.12
CA GLU A 170 -20.56 6.55 -17.05
C GLU A 170 -20.81 5.32 -17.94
N TYR A 171 -19.75 4.59 -18.29
CA TYR A 171 -19.88 3.36 -19.05
C TYR A 171 -20.51 2.27 -18.20
N ILE A 172 -20.08 2.14 -16.94
CA ILE A 172 -20.62 1.17 -16.00
C ILE A 172 -22.08 1.51 -15.63
N ALA A 173 -22.41 2.77 -15.38
CA ALA A 173 -23.78 3.22 -15.10
C ALA A 173 -24.75 2.83 -16.24
N ARG A 174 -24.36 3.03 -17.50
CA ARG A 174 -25.16 2.58 -18.66
C ARG A 174 -25.34 1.07 -18.72
N LYS A 175 -24.37 0.28 -18.23
CA LYS A 175 -24.49 -1.18 -18.13
C LYS A 175 -25.43 -1.58 -17.00
N GLN A 176 -25.38 -0.86 -15.88
CA GLN A 176 -26.30 -1.04 -14.76
C GLN A 176 -27.74 -0.75 -15.18
N GLU A 177 -28.01 0.41 -15.79
CA GLU A 177 -29.34 0.78 -16.28
C GLU A 177 -29.88 -0.27 -17.27
N ALA A 178 -29.07 -0.69 -18.24
CA ALA A 178 -29.49 -1.72 -19.20
C ALA A 178 -29.80 -3.08 -18.55
N TYR A 179 -29.12 -3.41 -17.44
CA TYR A 179 -29.38 -4.62 -16.67
C TYR A 179 -30.68 -4.50 -15.86
N GLU A 180 -30.88 -3.37 -15.16
CA GLU A 180 -32.10 -3.08 -14.38
C GLU A 180 -33.36 -3.03 -15.27
N ASP A 181 -33.24 -2.45 -16.46
CA ASP A 181 -34.30 -2.43 -17.48
C ASP A 181 -34.50 -3.79 -18.17
N SER A 182 -33.78 -4.84 -17.75
CA SER A 182 -33.82 -6.19 -18.33
C SER A 182 -33.51 -6.24 -19.84
N THR A 183 -32.82 -5.21 -20.35
CA THR A 183 -32.39 -5.13 -21.76
C THR A 183 -31.19 -6.04 -22.02
N ILE A 184 -30.36 -6.26 -20.99
CA ILE A 184 -29.27 -7.22 -21.01
C ILE A 184 -29.36 -8.12 -19.79
N ASN A 185 -29.00 -9.40 -19.95
CA ASN A 185 -28.70 -10.27 -18.83
C ASN A 185 -27.19 -10.29 -18.65
N LEU A 186 -26.71 -10.01 -17.44
CA LEU A 186 -25.29 -9.97 -17.12
C LEU A 186 -24.98 -10.84 -15.91
N GLU A 187 -23.95 -11.67 -16.04
CA GLU A 187 -23.30 -12.28 -14.89
C GLU A 187 -22.12 -11.42 -14.39
N TYR A 188 -21.72 -11.61 -13.13
CA TYR A 188 -20.63 -10.85 -12.52
C TYR A 188 -19.30 -10.97 -13.32
N GLY A 189 -18.99 -12.16 -13.84
CA GLY A 189 -17.78 -12.40 -14.62
C GLY A 189 -17.80 -11.68 -15.97
N GLU A 190 -18.98 -11.55 -16.58
CA GLU A 190 -19.15 -10.79 -17.83
C GLU A 190 -18.95 -9.30 -17.60
N LEU A 191 -19.52 -8.76 -16.51
CA LEU A 191 -19.33 -7.37 -16.10
C LEU A 191 -17.84 -7.07 -15.85
N MET A 192 -17.14 -7.94 -15.10
CA MET A 192 -15.72 -7.78 -14.82
C MET A 192 -14.87 -7.77 -16.09
N LYS A 193 -15.19 -8.63 -17.06
CA LYS A 193 -14.52 -8.68 -18.37
C LYS A 193 -14.77 -7.40 -19.17
N MET A 194 -16.02 -6.94 -19.25
CA MET A 194 -16.38 -5.70 -19.96
C MET A 194 -15.70 -4.48 -19.33
N ALA A 195 -15.66 -4.41 -18.00
CA ALA A 195 -14.97 -3.37 -17.25
C ALA A 195 -13.46 -3.37 -17.57
N LEU A 196 -12.80 -4.53 -17.54
CA LEU A 196 -11.38 -4.66 -17.84
C LEU A 196 -11.06 -4.21 -19.28
N GLU A 197 -11.88 -4.62 -20.25
CA GLU A 197 -11.72 -4.21 -21.64
C GLU A 197 -11.87 -2.70 -21.80
N LYS A 198 -12.89 -2.11 -21.17
CA LYS A 198 -13.09 -0.65 -21.18
C LYS A 198 -11.90 0.10 -20.58
N TYR A 199 -11.40 -0.38 -19.44
CA TYR A 199 -10.22 0.17 -18.78
C TYR A 199 -9.01 0.15 -19.71
N LYS A 200 -8.68 -1.00 -20.31
CA LYS A 200 -7.57 -1.16 -21.24
C LYS A 200 -7.69 -0.21 -22.44
N ILE A 201 -8.88 -0.09 -23.03
CA ILE A 201 -9.14 0.86 -24.12
C ILE A 201 -8.88 2.31 -23.70
N LEU A 202 -9.30 2.72 -22.50
CA LEU A 202 -9.07 4.08 -22.00
C LEU A 202 -7.60 4.35 -21.71
N VAL A 203 -6.88 3.38 -21.15
CA VAL A 203 -5.44 3.45 -20.92
C VAL A 203 -4.68 3.58 -22.24
N ASP A 204 -4.97 2.72 -23.22
CA ASP A 204 -4.33 2.74 -24.54
C ASP A 204 -4.58 4.06 -25.29
N LYS A 205 -5.80 4.59 -25.20
CA LYS A 205 -6.16 5.89 -25.76
C LYS A 205 -5.58 7.08 -24.98
N LYS A 206 -4.88 6.86 -23.87
CA LYS A 206 -4.36 7.90 -22.95
C LYS A 206 -5.47 8.82 -22.45
N MET A 207 -6.64 8.24 -22.22
CA MET A 207 -7.85 8.91 -21.74
C MET A 207 -8.18 8.54 -20.29
N TRP A 208 -7.49 7.56 -19.73
CA TRP A 208 -7.62 7.13 -18.34
C TRP A 208 -7.23 8.23 -17.35
N LEU A 209 -8.11 8.52 -16.38
CA LEU A 209 -8.01 9.58 -15.38
C LEU A 209 -7.69 10.95 -15.98
N LYS A 210 -8.04 11.13 -17.27
CA LYS A 210 -7.80 12.38 -17.96
C LYS A 210 -8.89 13.36 -17.56
N LYS A 211 -8.49 14.36 -16.78
CA LYS A 211 -9.34 15.51 -16.44
C LYS A 211 -9.97 16.08 -17.70
N THR A 212 -11.27 16.29 -17.63
CA THR A 212 -12.03 16.97 -18.67
C THR A 212 -11.58 18.42 -18.80
N GLU A 213 -11.83 19.03 -19.95
CA GLU A 213 -11.54 20.45 -20.18
C GLU A 213 -12.28 21.32 -19.15
N GLN A 214 -13.52 20.97 -18.83
CA GLN A 214 -14.33 21.62 -17.79
C GLN A 214 -13.69 21.51 -16.39
N GLU A 215 -13.16 20.35 -16.00
CA GLU A 215 -12.47 20.20 -14.70
C GLU A 215 -11.17 21.02 -14.65
N ILE A 216 -10.43 21.09 -15.76
CA ILE A 216 -9.24 21.93 -15.89
C ILE A 216 -9.63 23.42 -15.77
N GLU A 217 -10.70 23.83 -16.43
CA GLU A 217 -11.23 25.19 -16.37
C GLU A 217 -11.73 25.54 -14.96
N ILE A 218 -12.48 24.64 -14.30
CA ILE A 218 -12.90 24.82 -12.90
C ILE A 218 -11.68 24.92 -11.97
N LEU A 219 -10.64 24.12 -12.19
CA LEU A 219 -9.39 24.23 -11.44
C LEU A 219 -8.70 25.58 -11.66
N ALA A 220 -8.67 26.07 -12.91
CA ALA A 220 -8.13 27.38 -13.25
C ALA A 220 -8.94 28.50 -12.59
N LEU A 221 -10.27 28.47 -12.70
CA LEU A 221 -11.18 29.43 -12.08
C LEU A 221 -11.06 29.41 -10.54
N LYS A 222 -10.99 28.23 -9.91
CA LYS A 222 -10.72 28.12 -8.46
C LYS A 222 -9.39 28.76 -8.09
N ALA A 223 -8.35 28.54 -8.89
CA ALA A 223 -7.05 29.18 -8.67
C ALA A 223 -7.12 30.70 -8.81
N GLU A 224 -7.86 31.22 -9.79
CA GLU A 224 -8.08 32.66 -9.98
C GLU A 224 -8.86 33.29 -8.82
N VAL A 225 -9.94 32.66 -8.33
CA VAL A 225 -10.70 33.13 -7.17
C VAL A 225 -9.79 33.23 -5.93
N VAL A 226 -8.95 32.22 -5.69
CA VAL A 226 -7.97 32.26 -4.59
C VAL A 226 -6.97 33.40 -4.77
N GLN A 227 -6.53 33.69 -6.00
CA GLN A 227 -5.67 34.85 -6.27
C GLN A 227 -6.40 36.19 -6.04
N LEU A 228 -7.66 36.29 -6.42
CA LEU A 228 -8.48 37.49 -6.23
C LEU A 228 -8.75 37.76 -4.75
N MET A 229 -9.08 36.74 -3.95
CA MET A 229 -9.22 36.88 -2.50
C MET A 229 -7.92 37.34 -1.80
N LYS A 230 -6.77 36.88 -2.29
CA LYS A 230 -5.46 37.37 -1.82
C LYS A 230 -5.15 38.82 -2.24
N LYS A 231 -5.73 39.31 -3.35
CA LYS A 231 -5.58 40.71 -3.80
C LYS A 231 -6.57 41.66 -3.12
N GLY A 232 -7.81 41.21 -2.88
CA GLY A 232 -8.86 41.98 -2.22
C GLY A 232 -8.66 42.22 -0.71
N SER A 233 -7.69 41.54 -0.09
CA SER A 233 -7.27 41.78 1.30
C SER A 233 -6.17 42.84 1.44
N SER A 234 -5.84 43.57 0.37
CA SER A 234 -4.95 44.73 0.45
C SER A 234 -5.70 45.96 1.00
N LYS A 235 -5.39 46.32 2.25
CA LYS A 235 -5.84 47.55 2.92
C LYS A 235 -5.45 48.78 2.07
N PRO A 236 -6.29 49.83 1.95
CA PRO A 236 -5.90 51.03 1.21
C PRO A 236 -4.77 51.75 1.94
N THR A 237 -3.61 51.89 1.29
CA THR A 237 -2.53 52.77 1.77
C THR A 237 -2.87 54.23 1.40
N PRO A 238 -2.68 55.21 2.28
CA PRO A 238 -2.98 56.61 1.97
C PRO A 238 -2.00 57.16 0.96
N ALA A 239 -2.50 57.97 0.02
CA ALA A 239 -1.71 58.72 -0.94
C ALA A 239 -0.79 59.72 -0.23
N ALA A 240 0.49 59.72 -0.59
CA ALA A 240 1.42 60.81 -0.31
C ALA A 240 1.97 61.36 -1.63
N SER A 241 1.86 62.68 -1.72
CA SER A 241 2.19 63.56 -2.83
C SER A 241 3.69 63.73 -3.10
N GLY A 242 4.02 63.98 -4.37
CA GLY A 242 5.06 64.95 -4.74
C GLY A 242 6.36 64.36 -5.32
N GLY A 243 6.75 64.85 -6.50
CA GLY A 243 8.12 64.77 -7.00
C GLY A 243 8.27 64.37 -8.47
N GLN A 244 8.34 65.34 -9.37
CA GLN A 244 8.85 65.17 -10.74
C GLN A 244 10.33 64.73 -10.71
N GLN A 245 10.77 63.83 -11.59
CA GLN A 245 11.43 64.19 -12.86
C GLN A 245 12.22 63.01 -13.50
N LYS A 246 12.05 62.94 -14.83
CA LYS A 246 12.95 62.44 -15.90
C LYS A 246 13.08 60.94 -16.23
N LYS A 247 12.88 60.70 -17.53
CA LYS A 247 13.02 59.47 -18.33
C LYS A 247 14.47 58.95 -18.33
N SER A 248 14.60 57.62 -18.29
CA SER A 248 15.49 56.89 -19.20
C SER A 248 14.98 55.47 -19.47
N THR A 249 15.35 54.99 -20.64
CA THR A 249 14.96 53.82 -21.42
C THR A 249 15.14 52.44 -20.78
N GLY A 250 14.13 51.58 -20.97
CA GLY A 250 14.27 50.17 -21.39
C GLY A 250 14.89 49.15 -20.43
N ALA A 251 14.05 48.41 -19.69
CA ALA A 251 14.27 47.00 -19.32
C ALA A 251 12.95 46.34 -18.88
N SER A 252 12.85 45.05 -19.16
CA SER A 252 11.68 44.17 -19.04
C SER A 252 10.84 44.33 -17.74
N LYS A 253 9.51 44.42 -17.90
CA LYS A 253 8.55 44.34 -16.79
C LYS A 253 8.51 42.92 -16.23
N GLY A 254 9.22 42.69 -15.13
CA GLY A 254 9.02 41.52 -14.31
C GLY A 254 10.11 41.29 -13.27
N ASP A 255 10.30 42.20 -12.30
CA ASP A 255 11.11 41.84 -11.10
C ASP A 255 10.97 42.72 -9.84
N ASP A 256 10.01 43.65 -9.75
CA ASP A 256 9.93 44.54 -8.56
C ASP A 256 9.66 43.81 -7.23
N LYS A 257 9.02 42.64 -7.27
CA LYS A 257 8.68 41.88 -6.05
C LYS A 257 9.90 41.22 -5.38
N PHE A 258 10.99 41.02 -6.12
CA PHE A 258 12.19 40.33 -5.64
C PHE A 258 13.46 41.18 -5.67
N ALA A 259 13.36 42.45 -6.06
CA ALA A 259 14.48 43.41 -6.08
C ALA A 259 15.25 43.45 -4.75
N TRP A 260 14.55 43.32 -3.62
CA TRP A 260 15.16 43.30 -2.27
C TRP A 260 16.15 42.14 -2.06
N LYS A 261 16.09 41.07 -2.86
CA LYS A 261 17.02 39.94 -2.76
C LYS A 261 18.42 40.24 -3.28
N GLN A 262 18.60 41.34 -4.00
CA GLN A 262 19.90 41.79 -4.51
C GLN A 262 20.60 42.78 -3.58
N VAL A 263 19.83 43.45 -2.72
CA VAL A 263 20.31 44.54 -1.89
C VAL A 263 20.94 43.95 -0.62
N PRO A 264 22.25 44.12 -0.36
CA PRO A 264 22.86 43.65 0.88
C PRO A 264 22.27 44.35 2.12
N PRO A 265 22.31 43.72 3.31
CA PRO A 265 22.03 44.42 4.57
C PRO A 265 22.92 45.66 4.72
N ALA A 266 22.43 46.70 5.40
CA ALA A 266 23.28 47.82 5.77
C ALA A 266 24.25 47.41 6.90
N ASP A 267 25.31 48.19 7.10
CA ASP A 267 26.27 47.92 8.17
C ASP A 267 25.57 47.93 9.54
N GLY A 268 25.61 46.80 10.23
CA GLY A 268 24.96 46.57 11.53
C GLY A 268 23.60 45.87 11.47
N ASP A 269 23.04 45.63 10.29
CA ASP A 269 21.74 44.94 10.15
C ASP A 269 21.86 43.40 10.31
N PRO A 270 20.78 42.75 10.80
CA PRO A 270 20.71 41.29 10.85
C PRO A 270 20.86 40.65 9.46
N HIS A 271 21.65 39.59 9.41
CA HIS A 271 21.88 38.81 8.18
C HIS A 271 20.78 37.76 7.92
N ASP A 272 19.65 37.84 8.63
CA ASP A 272 18.48 37.01 8.43
C ASP A 272 17.20 37.85 8.50
N LYS A 273 16.17 37.46 7.74
CA LYS A 273 14.86 38.13 7.75
C LYS A 273 13.73 37.22 7.31
N LYS A 274 12.51 37.52 7.76
CA LYS A 274 11.28 36.81 7.38
C LYS A 274 10.48 37.64 6.38
N VAL A 275 10.23 37.10 5.20
CA VAL A 275 9.43 37.75 4.15
C VAL A 275 8.37 36.76 3.65
N ASN A 276 7.09 37.16 3.68
CA ASN A 276 5.95 36.33 3.25
C ASN A 276 5.92 34.93 3.90
N GLY A 277 6.22 34.86 5.21
CA GLY A 277 6.19 33.61 5.97
C GLY A 277 7.40 32.70 5.77
N LYS A 278 8.37 33.06 4.92
CA LYS A 278 9.60 32.30 4.68
C LYS A 278 10.80 33.01 5.30
N GLU A 279 11.71 32.23 5.89
CA GLU A 279 12.97 32.72 6.45
C GLU A 279 14.06 32.78 5.38
N TYR A 280 14.74 33.92 5.29
CA TYR A 280 15.85 34.18 4.37
C TYR A 280 17.11 34.51 5.14
N ILE A 281 18.26 34.17 4.57
CA ILE A 281 19.59 34.50 5.05
C ILE A 281 20.37 35.22 3.95
N TYR A 282 21.15 36.23 4.34
CA TYR A 282 22.08 36.90 3.44
C TYR A 282 23.33 36.04 3.24
N CYS A 283 23.74 35.86 1.99
CA CYS A 283 24.88 35.06 1.59
C CYS A 283 25.66 35.80 0.49
N PRO A 284 26.92 36.22 0.75
CA PRO A 284 27.72 36.99 -0.20
C PRO A 284 28.26 36.15 -1.38
N HIS A 285 28.14 34.82 -1.32
CA HIS A 285 28.64 33.90 -2.35
C HIS A 285 27.75 33.79 -3.60
N HIS A 286 26.61 34.49 -3.63
CA HIS A 286 25.72 34.52 -4.79
C HIS A 286 25.86 35.86 -5.52
N ASP A 287 26.21 35.80 -6.80
CA ASP A 287 26.41 37.00 -7.62
C ASP A 287 25.09 37.75 -7.89
N THR A 288 24.00 37.00 -8.01
CA THR A 288 22.71 37.49 -8.50
C THR A 288 21.55 37.25 -7.57
N THR A 289 21.71 36.72 -6.36
CA THR A 289 20.63 36.67 -5.36
C THR A 289 21.24 36.52 -3.98
N LYS A 290 21.56 37.64 -3.34
CA LYS A 290 22.27 37.64 -2.06
C LYS A 290 21.38 37.22 -0.89
N TRP A 291 20.05 37.31 -1.02
CA TRP A 291 19.10 36.77 -0.04
C TRP A 291 18.47 35.45 -0.52
N VAL A 292 18.85 34.38 0.16
CA VAL A 292 18.45 32.99 -0.14
C VAL A 292 17.65 32.40 1.00
N LEU A 293 16.86 31.35 0.73
CA LEU A 293 16.07 30.71 1.78
C LEU A 293 16.99 30.09 2.83
N LYS A 294 16.67 30.29 4.11
CA LYS A 294 17.41 29.70 5.23
C LYS A 294 17.35 28.18 5.21
N VAL A 295 16.22 27.61 4.80
CA VAL A 295 16.03 26.19 4.50
C VAL A 295 15.45 26.08 3.09
N ASN A 296 16.10 25.32 2.21
CA ASN A 296 15.59 25.12 0.85
C ASN A 296 14.40 24.14 0.81
N ASN A 297 13.75 23.99 -0.34
CA ASN A 297 12.60 23.09 -0.51
C ASN A 297 12.92 21.59 -0.27
N LYS A 298 14.19 21.23 -0.07
CA LYS A 298 14.66 19.87 0.26
C LYS A 298 15.02 19.71 1.75
N GLY A 299 14.72 20.71 2.59
CA GLY A 299 15.01 20.66 4.03
C GLY A 299 16.46 20.95 4.41
N ILE A 300 17.30 21.42 3.49
CA ILE A 300 18.72 21.69 3.76
C ILE A 300 18.90 23.15 4.19
N GLU A 301 19.58 23.36 5.32
CA GLU A 301 19.96 24.68 5.81
C GLU A 301 21.03 25.32 4.92
N HIS A 302 20.84 26.59 4.55
CA HIS A 302 21.78 27.28 3.68
C HIS A 302 23.12 27.61 4.36
N ARG A 303 23.13 27.79 5.69
CA ARG A 303 24.38 28.02 6.47
C ARG A 303 25.38 26.86 6.29
N THR A 304 24.89 25.64 6.15
CA THR A 304 25.71 24.42 6.01
C THR A 304 25.73 23.87 4.57
N GLY A 305 24.83 24.35 3.70
CA GLY A 305 24.58 23.81 2.37
C GLY A 305 24.74 24.79 1.20
N CYS A 306 25.50 25.88 1.35
CA CYS A 306 25.71 26.84 0.26
C CYS A 306 26.39 26.18 -0.96
N SER A 307 25.67 26.04 -2.07
CA SER A 307 26.19 25.41 -3.29
C SER A 307 27.33 26.20 -3.94
N LYS A 308 27.23 27.54 -3.94
CA LYS A 308 28.28 28.41 -4.50
C LYS A 308 29.57 28.40 -3.68
N LEU A 309 29.50 28.15 -2.37
CA LEU A 309 30.67 27.90 -1.53
C LEU A 309 31.32 26.55 -1.88
N LYS A 310 30.52 25.49 -2.07
CA LYS A 310 31.02 24.15 -2.46
C LYS A 310 31.67 24.11 -3.84
N ASP A 311 31.20 24.93 -4.77
CA ASP A 311 31.83 25.09 -6.10
C ASP A 311 33.17 25.84 -6.02
N SER A 312 33.40 26.60 -4.95
CA SER A 312 34.64 27.38 -4.72
C SER A 312 35.74 26.57 -4.01
N THR A 313 35.36 25.52 -3.27
CA THR A 313 36.27 24.64 -2.52
C THR A 313 35.93 23.18 -2.84
N GLY A 314 36.59 22.62 -3.84
CA GLY A 314 36.42 21.22 -4.20
C GLY A 314 36.80 20.28 -3.05
N GLY A 315 35.93 19.30 -2.77
CA GLY A 315 36.31 18.02 -2.16
C GLY A 315 35.78 17.73 -0.74
N SER A 316 34.87 16.74 -0.70
CA SER A 316 34.56 15.80 0.40
C SER A 316 34.09 16.31 1.78
N ALA A 317 32.96 15.73 2.22
CA ALA A 317 32.42 15.84 3.57
C ALA A 317 33.34 15.19 4.63
N PRO A 318 33.13 15.55 5.91
CA PRO A 318 32.92 14.47 6.87
C PRO A 318 31.66 14.65 7.73
N ASN A 319 31.31 13.50 8.30
CA ASN A 319 30.18 13.15 9.13
C ASN A 319 30.08 13.99 10.42
N GLY A 320 28.89 14.02 11.01
CA GLY A 320 28.48 15.00 12.02
C GLY A 320 29.18 14.96 13.38
N GLN A 321 29.11 16.10 14.06
CA GLN A 321 28.84 16.28 15.49
C GLN A 321 28.70 17.79 15.74
N MET A 322 27.67 18.19 16.50
CA MET A 322 27.58 19.56 17.03
C MET A 322 28.79 19.85 17.92
N ALA A 323 29.34 21.06 17.88
CA ALA A 323 29.36 21.99 19.02
C ALA A 323 30.33 23.16 18.79
N ALA A 324 29.97 24.25 19.44
CA ALA A 324 30.47 25.62 19.33
C ALA A 324 31.91 25.84 19.81
N ALA A 325 32.51 26.96 19.36
CA ALA A 325 33.53 27.67 20.11
C ALA A 325 33.59 29.15 19.70
N LEU A 326 33.15 30.03 20.59
CA LEU A 326 33.77 31.35 20.82
C LEU A 326 33.55 31.69 22.30
N ALA A 327 34.68 31.70 23.02
CA ALA A 327 34.85 31.93 24.46
C ALA A 327 34.51 33.40 24.86
N ASN A 328 34.41 33.89 26.09
CA ASN A 328 34.87 33.51 27.45
C ASN A 328 34.22 34.53 28.43
N VAL A 329 33.96 34.18 29.70
CA VAL A 329 34.12 34.98 30.97
C VAL A 329 33.85 34.01 32.15
N MET A 330 34.91 33.49 32.80
CA MET A 330 35.36 33.72 34.20
C MET A 330 34.41 33.16 35.29
N GLU A 331 34.85 32.10 35.99
CA GLU A 331 35.31 32.08 37.42
C GLU A 331 34.18 31.55 38.32
N ASP A 332 34.33 30.73 39.36
CA ASP A 332 35.44 30.09 40.09
C ASP A 332 34.79 29.05 41.06
N ALA A 333 35.59 28.09 41.55
CA ALA A 333 35.42 27.20 42.72
C ALA A 333 34.22 26.21 42.73
N GLY A 334 34.44 24.89 42.69
CA GLY A 334 34.83 24.06 43.85
C GLY A 334 33.57 23.73 44.67
N THR A 335 33.12 22.50 44.88
CA THR A 335 33.82 21.28 45.30
C THR A 335 32.91 20.06 45.13
N ASP A 336 33.51 18.99 44.61
CA ASP A 336 33.41 17.58 44.99
C ASP A 336 32.49 17.21 46.19
N THR A 337 31.58 16.24 46.00
CA THR A 337 31.39 15.13 46.95
C THR A 337 30.50 14.03 46.36
N HIS A 338 31.12 12.87 46.20
CA HIS A 338 30.50 11.56 45.99
C HIS A 338 30.12 10.97 47.35
N GLN A 339 28.89 10.46 47.49
CA GLN A 339 28.49 9.61 48.63
C GLN A 339 27.34 8.70 48.17
N GLN A 340 27.59 7.43 47.84
CA GLN A 340 27.54 6.25 48.72
C GLN A 340 26.29 6.19 49.62
N VAL A 341 25.42 5.21 49.33
CA VAL A 341 24.27 4.81 50.15
C VAL A 341 24.59 3.44 50.76
N PRO A 342 24.48 3.24 52.08
CA PRO A 342 24.80 1.97 52.73
C PRO A 342 23.56 1.07 52.94
N ASN A 343 23.87 -0.22 53.14
CA ASN A 343 23.01 -1.29 53.65
C ASN A 343 22.36 -0.94 54.99
N GLU A 344 21.18 -1.51 55.26
CA GLU A 344 20.70 -1.79 56.61
C GLU A 344 20.13 -3.22 56.70
N GLU A 345 20.48 -3.85 57.82
CA GLU A 345 20.27 -5.24 58.18
C GLU A 345 18.89 -5.51 58.83
N ASN A 346 18.44 -6.73 58.55
CA ASN A 346 17.70 -7.73 59.34
C ASN A 346 17.32 -7.46 60.83
N PRO A 347 16.25 -8.11 61.32
CA PRO A 347 16.19 -8.72 62.65
C PRO A 347 16.52 -10.22 62.66
#